data_AF-A0A2H1H405-F1
#
_entry.id   AF-A0A2H1H405-F1
#
_cell.length_a   1.000
_cell.length_b   1.000
_cell.length_c   1.000
_cell.angle_alpha   90.00
_cell.angle_beta   90.00
_cell.angle_gamma   90.00
#
_symmetry.space_group_name_H-M   'P 1'
#
loop_
_entity.id
_entity.type
_entity.pdbx_description
1 polymer ?
#
loop_
_entity_poly.entity_id
_entity_poly.type
_entity_poly.pdbx_seq_one_letter_code
_entity_poly.pdbx_strand_id
1 'polypeptide(L)'
;MKLSTSTTTTLLLLTTLPLISAHPATTNSSKSTTNTAGYTLQKSYTAPTFFDAFNFFTGPDPTHGHVIYTDRAHAATSNYVAFHTRPASKDTTAYIGVNTTPLAPNGRESTGESDVLEYVHRGQHNAMTLHTAPGCSVSNSSSNPKDGVFSGNLVHSDCNTDDATTGCSIAAPKDFHIATAGGCV
;
A
#
# COMPACT_ATOMS: atom_id res chain seq x y z
N MET A 1 -24.34 19.75 -68.99
CA MET A 1 -23.78 20.41 -70.20
C MET A 1 -23.83 21.91 -69.96
N LYS A 2 -22.78 22.74 -69.98
CA LYS A 2 -21.42 22.73 -70.57
C LYS A 2 -20.47 23.48 -69.61
N LEU A 3 -19.29 22.93 -69.30
CA LEU A 3 -17.96 23.32 -69.84
C LEU A 3 -17.69 24.83 -69.76
N SER A 4 -16.91 25.30 -68.77
CA SER A 4 -15.42 25.32 -68.68
C SER A 4 -14.84 26.55 -69.36
N THR A 5 -14.11 27.38 -68.60
CA THR A 5 -12.86 28.01 -69.06
C THR A 5 -12.00 28.41 -67.88
N SER A 6 -10.75 27.93 -67.92
CA SER A 6 -9.61 28.31 -67.10
C SER A 6 -9.06 29.66 -67.57
N THR A 7 -8.60 30.50 -66.64
CA THR A 7 -7.46 31.39 -66.88
C THR A 7 -6.78 31.73 -65.57
N THR A 8 -5.50 31.42 -65.53
CA THR A 8 -4.48 31.82 -64.54
C THR A 8 -4.26 33.33 -64.58
N THR A 9 -4.08 33.96 -63.43
CA THR A 9 -3.39 35.25 -63.33
C THR A 9 -2.68 35.33 -61.99
N THR A 10 -1.35 35.31 -62.05
CA THR A 10 -0.43 35.57 -60.96
C THR A 10 0.05 37.01 -61.11
N LEU A 11 -0.09 37.87 -60.10
CA LEU A 11 0.98 38.81 -59.75
C LEU A 11 0.78 39.40 -58.35
N LEU A 12 1.83 39.24 -57.53
CA LEU A 12 2.04 39.85 -56.22
C LEU A 12 1.97 41.38 -56.30
N LEU A 13 1.53 42.05 -55.23
CA LEU A 13 2.42 42.97 -54.48
C LEU A 13 1.78 43.55 -53.20
N LEU A 14 2.71 43.96 -52.33
CA LEU A 14 2.63 44.90 -51.21
C LEU A 14 2.34 44.36 -49.80
N THR A 15 3.44 44.36 -49.05
CA THR A 15 3.59 44.20 -47.61
C THR A 15 2.83 45.27 -46.82
N THR A 16 1.96 44.83 -45.92
CA THR A 16 1.57 45.57 -44.72
C THR A 16 1.48 44.57 -43.57
N LEU A 17 2.22 44.78 -42.48
CA LEU A 17 2.00 44.04 -41.23
C LEU A 17 0.60 44.37 -40.71
N PRO A 18 -0.29 43.39 -40.48
CA PRO A 18 -1.52 43.66 -39.75
C PRO A 18 -1.31 43.42 -38.25
N LEU A 19 -1.77 44.41 -37.49
CA LEU A 19 -2.07 44.32 -36.07
C LEU A 19 -3.09 43.18 -35.80
N ILE A 20 -2.75 42.37 -34.82
CA ILE A 20 -3.58 41.59 -33.86
C ILE A 20 -5.08 41.51 -34.19
N SER A 21 -5.52 40.32 -34.59
CA SER A 21 -6.89 39.84 -34.33
C SER A 21 -6.80 38.63 -33.40
N ALA A 22 -7.14 38.85 -32.12
CA ALA A 22 -7.26 37.80 -31.13
C ALA A 22 -8.37 36.83 -31.56
N HIS A 23 -7.97 35.60 -31.91
CA HIS A 23 -8.90 34.49 -32.01
C HIS A 23 -9.21 34.04 -30.58
N PRO A 24 -10.48 33.79 -30.21
CA PRO A 24 -10.74 33.03 -29.01
C PRO A 24 -10.17 31.62 -29.26
N ALA A 25 -9.01 31.34 -28.64
CA ALA A 25 -8.55 29.98 -28.49
C ALA A 25 -9.64 29.27 -27.69
N THR A 26 -10.43 28.45 -28.37
CA THR A 26 -11.21 27.39 -27.73
C THR A 26 -10.20 26.54 -26.98
N THR A 27 -10.04 26.83 -25.70
CA THR A 27 -9.35 25.95 -24.78
C THR A 27 -10.21 24.70 -24.75
N ASN A 28 -9.78 23.66 -25.45
CA ASN A 28 -10.13 22.29 -25.07
C ASN A 28 -9.55 22.11 -23.67
N SER A 29 -10.31 22.58 -22.68
CA SER A 29 -10.14 22.16 -21.31
C SER A 29 -10.56 20.70 -21.33
N SER A 30 -9.61 19.83 -21.70
CA SER A 30 -9.64 18.43 -21.34
C SER A 30 -9.75 18.43 -19.82
N LYS A 31 -10.99 18.45 -19.35
CA LYS A 31 -11.35 18.28 -17.95
C LYS A 31 -10.85 16.89 -17.65
N SER A 32 -9.61 16.82 -17.17
CA SER A 32 -9.05 15.63 -16.55
C SER A 32 -10.03 15.31 -15.43
N THR A 33 -10.97 14.43 -15.73
CA THR A 33 -11.82 13.82 -14.72
C THR A 33 -10.86 12.99 -13.91
N THR A 34 -10.27 13.60 -12.88
CA THR A 34 -9.64 12.87 -11.79
C THR A 34 -10.75 11.98 -11.26
N ASN A 35 -10.73 10.73 -11.71
CA ASN A 35 -11.63 9.70 -11.25
C ASN A 35 -11.15 9.41 -9.84
N THR A 36 -11.59 10.25 -8.88
CA THR A 36 -11.36 10.03 -7.46
C THR A 36 -12.17 8.78 -7.13
N ALA A 37 -11.55 7.63 -7.33
CA ALA A 37 -12.04 6.37 -6.81
C ALA A 37 -12.18 6.57 -5.30
N GLY A 38 -13.41 6.79 -4.86
CA GLY A 38 -13.73 6.93 -3.44
C GLY A 38 -13.70 5.55 -2.80
N TYR A 39 -13.09 5.44 -1.62
CA TYR A 39 -13.16 4.22 -0.83
C TYR A 39 -14.53 4.13 -0.15
N THR A 40 -15.20 2.98 -0.31
CA THR A 40 -16.41 2.64 0.45
C THR A 40 -16.07 1.62 1.52
N LEU A 41 -16.57 1.79 2.73
CA LEU A 41 -16.44 0.79 3.78
C LEU A 41 -17.13 -0.50 3.35
N GLN A 42 -16.36 -1.58 3.21
CA GLN A 42 -16.89 -2.90 2.84
C GLN A 42 -17.23 -3.74 4.08
N LYS A 43 -16.33 -3.75 5.07
CA LYS A 43 -16.50 -4.49 6.32
C LYS A 43 -15.94 -3.69 7.48
N SER A 44 -16.59 -3.79 8.62
CA SER A 44 -16.13 -3.23 9.89
C SER A 44 -16.01 -4.37 10.90
N TYR A 45 -14.81 -4.53 11.46
CA TYR A 45 -14.54 -5.52 12.49
C TYR A 45 -14.29 -4.80 13.80
N THR A 46 -15.21 -4.95 14.75
CA THR A 46 -15.18 -4.21 16.03
C THR A 46 -15.52 -5.13 17.19
N ALA A 47 -15.15 -4.72 18.39
CA ALA A 47 -15.65 -5.39 19.59
C ALA A 47 -17.19 -5.31 19.68
N PRO A 48 -17.85 -6.29 20.31
CA PRO A 48 -17.29 -7.50 20.93
C PRO A 48 -17.22 -8.71 19.98
N THR A 49 -17.45 -8.54 18.68
CA THR A 49 -17.56 -9.66 17.71
C THR A 49 -16.35 -9.77 16.79
N PHE A 50 -15.29 -8.97 17.02
CA PHE A 50 -14.09 -8.94 16.18
C PHE A 50 -13.56 -10.35 15.87
N PHE A 51 -13.43 -11.20 16.89
CA PHE A 51 -12.88 -12.55 16.74
C PHE A 51 -13.80 -13.55 16.03
N ASP A 52 -15.08 -13.24 15.85
CA ASP A 52 -16.03 -14.13 15.16
C ASP A 52 -15.80 -14.15 13.65
N ALA A 53 -15.08 -13.16 13.13
CA ALA A 53 -14.71 -13.07 11.73
C ALA A 53 -13.46 -13.86 11.35
N PHE A 54 -12.79 -14.50 12.31
CA PHE A 54 -11.49 -15.15 12.11
C PHE A 54 -11.52 -16.61 12.57
N ASN A 55 -10.77 -17.45 11.86
CA ASN A 55 -10.48 -18.81 12.28
C ASN A 55 -9.21 -18.81 13.14
N PHE A 56 -9.23 -19.54 14.25
CA PHE A 56 -8.04 -19.77 15.08
C PHE A 56 -7.34 -21.01 14.52
N PHE A 57 -6.28 -20.81 13.75
CA PHE A 57 -5.44 -21.90 13.26
C PHE A 57 -4.81 -22.63 14.45
N THR A 58 -4.75 -23.96 14.38
CA THR A 58 -4.18 -24.82 15.45
C THR A 58 -3.23 -25.89 14.92
N GLY A 59 -2.97 -25.86 13.60
CA GLY A 59 -2.04 -26.78 12.98
C GLY A 59 -0.59 -26.49 13.36
N PRO A 60 0.34 -27.38 12.98
CA PRO A 60 1.76 -27.05 12.97
C PRO A 60 1.97 -25.75 12.21
N ASP A 61 2.89 -24.93 12.69
CA ASP A 61 3.26 -23.72 12.00
C ASP A 61 3.74 -24.08 10.58
N PRO A 62 3.06 -23.63 9.50
CA PRO A 62 3.44 -23.96 8.13
C PRO A 62 4.86 -23.53 7.79
N THR A 63 5.39 -22.56 8.54
CA THR A 63 6.74 -22.04 8.37
C THR A 63 7.76 -22.72 9.28
N HIS A 64 7.31 -23.75 10.01
CA HIS A 64 8.14 -24.55 10.91
C HIS A 64 8.80 -23.72 12.02
N GLY A 65 8.16 -22.61 12.43
CA GLY A 65 8.59 -21.79 13.55
C GLY A 65 8.40 -22.48 14.90
N HIS A 66 9.08 -21.95 15.92
CA HIS A 66 8.96 -22.42 17.30
C HIS A 66 7.73 -21.79 17.99
N VAL A 67 6.55 -22.08 17.42
CA VAL A 67 5.25 -21.56 17.85
C VAL A 67 4.28 -22.72 18.02
N ILE A 68 3.44 -22.65 19.05
CA ILE A 68 2.31 -23.56 19.25
C ILE A 68 1.04 -22.73 19.08
N TYR A 69 0.39 -22.84 17.93
CA TYR A 69 -0.90 -22.21 17.74
C TYR A 69 -1.97 -22.92 18.56
N THR A 70 -2.89 -22.15 19.13
CA THR A 70 -3.88 -22.65 20.09
C THR A 70 -5.27 -22.19 19.71
N ASP A 71 -6.28 -22.97 20.11
CA ASP A 71 -7.66 -22.65 19.80
C ASP A 71 -8.15 -21.40 20.55
N ARG A 72 -9.30 -20.88 20.12
CA ARG A 72 -9.89 -19.66 20.70
C ARG A 72 -10.19 -19.80 22.19
N ALA A 73 -10.60 -20.99 22.66
CA ALA A 73 -10.98 -21.19 24.05
C ALA A 73 -9.73 -21.11 24.95
N HIS A 74 -8.66 -21.82 24.57
CA HIS A 74 -7.39 -21.76 25.27
C HIS A 74 -6.77 -20.36 25.20
N ALA A 75 -6.78 -19.72 24.02
CA ALA A 75 -6.30 -18.35 23.85
C ALA A 75 -7.03 -17.37 24.77
N ALA A 76 -8.35 -17.52 24.94
CA ALA A 76 -9.13 -16.69 25.85
C ALA A 76 -8.77 -16.96 27.32
N THR A 77 -8.67 -18.23 27.74
CA THR A 77 -8.32 -18.57 29.14
C THR A 77 -6.89 -18.18 29.50
N SER A 78 -5.98 -18.17 28.52
CA SER A 78 -4.58 -17.79 28.67
C SER A 78 -4.33 -16.29 28.47
N ASN A 79 -5.38 -15.49 28.26
CA ASN A 79 -5.33 -14.04 27.98
C ASN A 79 -4.51 -13.66 26.74
N TYR A 80 -4.44 -14.54 25.75
CA TYR A 80 -3.87 -14.24 24.43
C TYR A 80 -4.87 -13.52 23.53
N VAL A 81 -6.17 -13.68 23.77
CA VAL A 81 -7.20 -12.84 23.16
C VAL A 81 -8.16 -12.30 24.21
N ALA A 82 -8.51 -11.03 24.08
CA ALA A 82 -9.43 -10.37 25.01
C ALA A 82 -10.11 -9.17 24.36
N PHE A 83 -11.14 -8.66 25.04
CA PHE A 83 -11.66 -7.31 24.80
C PHE A 83 -11.34 -6.44 25.99
N HIS A 84 -10.61 -5.34 25.75
CA HIS A 84 -10.27 -4.38 26.80
C HIS A 84 -11.10 -3.14 26.62
N THR A 85 -11.91 -2.82 27.63
CA THR A 85 -12.68 -1.58 27.65
C THR A 85 -11.91 -0.53 28.42
N ARG A 86 -11.59 0.59 27.77
CA ARG A 86 -10.96 1.73 28.42
C ARG A 86 -12.01 2.43 29.30
N PRO A 87 -11.82 2.49 30.64
CA PRO A 87 -12.85 3.03 31.54
C PRO A 87 -13.21 4.49 31.26
N ALA A 88 -12.24 5.28 30.80
CA ALA A 88 -12.39 6.71 30.56
C ALA A 88 -13.15 7.06 29.27
N SER A 89 -12.95 6.31 28.18
CA SER A 89 -13.58 6.58 26.90
C SER A 89 -14.73 5.63 26.56
N LYS A 90 -14.89 4.54 27.33
CA LYS A 90 -15.80 3.42 27.06
C LYS A 90 -15.53 2.70 25.74
N ASP A 91 -14.40 2.99 25.08
CA ASP A 91 -13.99 2.28 23.88
C ASP A 91 -13.53 0.88 24.24
N THR A 92 -13.92 -0.10 23.43
CA THR A 92 -13.48 -1.48 23.58
C THR A 92 -12.56 -1.86 22.43
N THR A 93 -11.34 -2.27 22.75
CA THR A 93 -10.36 -2.75 21.78
C THR A 93 -10.29 -4.28 21.82
N ALA A 94 -10.15 -4.89 20.64
CA ALA A 94 -9.75 -6.28 20.53
C ALA A 94 -8.25 -6.37 20.85
N TYR A 95 -7.88 -7.28 21.73
CA TYR A 95 -6.50 -7.55 22.11
C TYR A 95 -6.09 -8.90 21.54
N ILE A 96 -4.96 -8.91 20.84
CA ILE A 96 -4.30 -10.12 20.33
C ILE A 96 -2.89 -10.09 20.89
N GLY A 97 -2.52 -11.14 21.61
CA GLY A 97 -1.25 -11.31 22.26
C GLY A 97 -0.69 -12.70 22.04
N VAL A 98 0.55 -12.87 22.48
CA VAL A 98 1.30 -14.13 22.40
C VAL A 98 1.88 -14.45 23.77
N ASN A 99 2.30 -15.70 23.97
CA ASN A 99 3.23 -16.02 25.05
C ASN A 99 4.61 -15.43 24.71
N THR A 100 5.13 -14.52 25.54
CA THR A 100 6.38 -13.78 25.26
C THR A 100 7.65 -14.49 25.76
N THR A 101 7.56 -15.77 26.14
CA THR A 101 8.70 -16.54 26.66
C THR A 101 8.71 -17.97 26.14
N PRO A 102 9.81 -18.48 25.51
CA PRO A 102 10.99 -17.80 24.94
C PRO A 102 10.85 -17.45 23.43
N LEU A 103 11.74 -16.55 22.96
CA LEU A 103 11.77 -15.91 21.63
C LEU A 103 11.91 -16.90 20.44
N ALA A 104 11.18 -16.64 19.36
CA ALA A 104 11.17 -17.43 18.12
C ALA A 104 12.24 -16.94 17.12
N PRO A 105 13.21 -17.78 16.66
CA PRO A 105 14.34 -17.29 15.86
C PRO A 105 14.19 -17.39 14.32
N ASN A 106 13.20 -18.09 13.75
CA ASN A 106 13.36 -18.65 12.38
C ASN A 106 12.30 -18.30 11.29
N GLY A 107 11.54 -17.21 11.40
CA GLY A 107 10.87 -16.58 10.23
C GLY A 107 9.81 -17.40 9.47
N ARG A 108 9.23 -16.81 8.40
CA ARG A 108 8.05 -17.31 7.65
C ARG A 108 8.31 -17.51 6.15
N GLU A 109 7.61 -18.46 5.52
CA GLU A 109 7.57 -18.72 4.08
C GLU A 109 6.12 -18.72 3.57
N SER A 110 5.86 -18.03 2.45
CA SER A 110 4.52 -17.83 1.86
C SER A 110 4.60 -17.72 0.33
N THR A 111 3.53 -18.04 -0.40
CA THR A 111 3.41 -17.76 -1.86
C THR A 111 3.23 -16.26 -2.18
N GLY A 112 3.20 -15.44 -1.13
CA GLY A 112 3.18 -13.99 -1.12
C GLY A 112 2.58 -13.47 0.20
N GLU A 113 3.19 -12.49 0.84
CA GLU A 113 2.78 -11.96 2.16
C GLU A 113 2.96 -10.44 2.20
N SER A 114 2.08 -9.76 2.95
CA SER A 114 2.21 -8.33 3.24
C SER A 114 2.11 -8.14 4.75
N ASP A 115 3.26 -7.88 5.35
CA ASP A 115 3.42 -7.60 6.77
C ASP A 115 3.15 -6.13 7.01
N VAL A 116 1.91 -5.79 7.36
CA VAL A 116 1.53 -4.40 7.64
C VAL A 116 2.10 -3.93 8.98
N LEU A 117 2.16 -4.83 9.97
CA LEU A 117 2.69 -4.60 11.30
C LEU A 117 3.55 -5.79 11.74
N GLU A 118 4.87 -5.63 11.69
CA GLU A 118 5.82 -6.64 12.14
C GLU A 118 6.90 -6.05 13.05
N TYR A 119 7.17 -6.77 14.14
CA TYR A 119 8.24 -6.50 15.08
C TYR A 119 8.96 -7.80 15.39
N VAL A 120 10.29 -7.76 15.35
CA VAL A 120 11.13 -8.87 15.81
C VAL A 120 11.90 -8.45 17.07
N HIS A 121 11.88 -9.30 18.09
CA HIS A 121 12.66 -9.12 19.32
C HIS A 121 12.43 -7.78 20.04
N ARG A 122 13.44 -6.89 20.02
CA ARG A 122 13.44 -5.55 20.63
C ARG A 122 13.33 -4.45 19.59
N GLY A 123 12.84 -4.76 18.38
CA GLY A 123 12.55 -3.77 17.36
C GLY A 123 11.69 -2.66 17.95
N GLN A 124 12.14 -1.41 17.80
CA GLN A 124 11.44 -0.24 18.36
C GLN A 124 10.52 0.44 17.33
N HIS A 125 10.58 -0.02 16.08
CA HIS A 125 9.86 0.55 14.94
C HIS A 125 9.31 -0.58 14.07
N ASN A 126 8.14 -0.35 13.49
CA ASN A 126 7.51 -1.29 12.56
C ASN A 126 8.35 -1.43 11.29
N ALA A 127 8.40 -2.65 10.76
CA ALA A 127 8.83 -2.90 9.39
C ALA A 127 7.60 -3.31 8.58
N MET A 128 7.30 -2.57 7.50
CA MET A 128 6.30 -3.00 6.53
C MET A 128 7.00 -3.79 5.44
N THR A 129 6.74 -5.09 5.36
CA THR A 129 7.48 -6.00 4.47
C THR A 129 6.53 -6.66 3.47
N LEU A 130 6.98 -6.80 2.24
CA LEU A 130 6.31 -7.61 1.22
C LEU A 130 7.22 -8.78 0.84
N HIS A 131 6.60 -9.95 0.73
CA HIS A 131 7.21 -11.18 0.25
C HIS A 131 6.45 -11.60 -1.01
N THR A 132 7.16 -11.88 -2.10
CA THR A 132 6.54 -12.27 -3.37
C THR A 132 7.38 -13.32 -4.08
N ALA A 133 6.78 -14.00 -5.06
CA ALA A 133 7.56 -14.71 -6.08
C ALA A 133 8.53 -13.76 -6.82
N PRO A 134 9.53 -14.28 -7.56
CA PRO A 134 10.48 -13.46 -8.29
C PRO A 134 9.82 -12.46 -9.25
N GLY A 135 10.39 -11.25 -9.33
CA GLY A 135 9.98 -10.23 -10.31
C GLY A 135 9.15 -9.07 -9.76
N CYS A 136 9.03 -8.92 -8.44
CA CYS A 136 8.58 -7.67 -7.83
C CYS A 136 9.73 -6.99 -7.07
N SER A 137 9.90 -5.69 -7.30
CA SER A 137 10.76 -4.84 -6.48
C SER A 137 10.03 -3.55 -6.14
N VAL A 138 10.30 -3.02 -4.95
CA VAL A 138 9.85 -1.69 -4.51
C VAL A 138 11.00 -0.72 -4.68
N SER A 139 10.71 0.44 -5.28
CA SER A 139 11.68 1.51 -5.44
C SER A 139 11.32 2.72 -4.57
N ASN A 140 12.33 3.54 -4.27
CA ASN A 140 12.16 4.84 -3.63
C ASN A 140 11.72 5.94 -4.62
N SER A 141 11.27 5.56 -5.82
CA SER A 141 10.91 6.47 -6.90
C SER A 141 9.41 6.52 -7.07
N SER A 142 8.83 7.72 -6.96
CA SER A 142 7.44 7.98 -7.32
C SER A 142 7.39 8.37 -8.80
N SER A 143 6.32 7.99 -9.50
CA SER A 143 5.99 8.54 -10.81
C SER A 143 5.70 10.05 -10.77
N ASN A 144 5.57 10.63 -9.58
CA ASN A 144 5.42 12.05 -9.32
C ASN A 144 6.48 12.56 -8.32
N PRO A 145 7.41 13.45 -8.71
CA PRO A 145 8.48 13.99 -7.86
C PRO A 145 8.03 14.76 -6.61
N LYS A 146 6.73 15.10 -6.51
CA LYS A 146 6.13 15.76 -5.34
C LYS A 146 5.64 14.79 -4.27
N ASP A 147 5.51 13.51 -4.61
CA ASP A 147 5.08 12.48 -3.70
C ASP A 147 6.34 11.78 -3.18
N GLY A 148 6.68 11.99 -1.90
CA GLY A 148 7.53 11.02 -1.22
C GLY A 148 6.81 9.67 -1.29
N VAL A 149 7.41 8.66 -1.89
CA VAL A 149 6.74 7.36 -2.16
C VAL A 149 6.21 6.73 -0.87
N PHE A 150 6.91 6.97 0.23
CA PHE A 150 6.57 6.58 1.58
C PHE A 150 7.40 7.40 2.59
N SER A 151 6.93 7.49 3.83
CA SER A 151 7.60 8.24 4.91
C SER A 151 8.76 7.45 5.57
N GLY A 152 8.80 6.13 5.38
CA GLY A 152 9.80 5.24 5.94
C GLY A 152 11.09 5.14 5.12
N ASN A 153 12.03 4.34 5.60
CA ASN A 153 13.29 4.05 4.92
C ASN A 153 13.25 2.66 4.27
N LEU A 154 13.49 2.59 2.95
CA LEU A 154 13.61 1.33 2.23
C LEU A 154 14.89 0.61 2.69
N VAL A 155 14.74 -0.62 3.21
CA VAL A 155 15.83 -1.45 3.71
C VAL A 155 16.20 -2.52 2.68
N HIS A 156 15.20 -3.20 2.13
CA HIS A 156 15.35 -4.16 1.03
C HIS A 156 14.37 -3.81 -0.08
N SER A 157 14.83 -3.82 -1.33
CA SER A 157 14.02 -3.45 -2.51
C SER A 157 13.44 -4.64 -3.25
N ASP A 158 14.13 -5.79 -3.30
CA ASP A 158 13.66 -7.00 -3.95
C ASP A 158 12.74 -7.79 -3.02
N CYS A 159 11.49 -8.01 -3.43
CA CYS A 159 10.48 -8.68 -2.63
C CYS A 159 10.60 -10.22 -2.64
N ASN A 160 11.53 -10.74 -3.45
CA ASN A 160 11.97 -12.14 -3.44
C ASN A 160 13.39 -12.29 -2.83
N THR A 161 13.88 -11.31 -2.06
CA THR A 161 15.18 -11.43 -1.37
C THR A 161 15.19 -12.69 -0.51
N ASP A 162 16.26 -13.49 -0.66
CA ASP A 162 16.47 -14.77 0.03
C ASP A 162 15.30 -15.76 -0.16
N ASP A 163 14.90 -15.97 -1.42
CA ASP A 163 13.73 -16.79 -1.80
C ASP A 163 12.43 -16.34 -1.11
N ALA A 164 12.30 -15.03 -0.92
CA ALA A 164 11.23 -14.37 -0.20
C ALA A 164 11.23 -14.59 1.33
N THR A 165 12.27 -15.19 1.94
CA THR A 165 12.40 -15.20 3.42
C THR A 165 12.60 -13.79 3.99
N THR A 166 13.35 -12.92 3.29
CA THR A 166 13.67 -11.55 3.73
C THR A 166 12.70 -10.52 3.16
N GLY A 167 12.28 -10.69 1.91
CA GLY A 167 11.35 -9.77 1.24
C GLY A 167 11.90 -8.34 1.06
N CYS A 168 11.00 -7.43 0.65
CA CYS A 168 11.29 -6.00 0.51
C CYS A 168 10.64 -5.25 1.67
N SER A 169 11.41 -4.44 2.39
CA SER A 169 10.98 -3.89 3.67
C SER A 169 11.19 -2.38 3.77
N ILE A 170 10.20 -1.69 4.31
CA ILE A 170 10.25 -0.25 4.63
C ILE A 170 10.16 -0.10 6.15
N ALA A 171 11.26 0.33 6.76
CA ALA A 171 11.31 0.60 8.19
C ALA A 171 10.66 1.94 8.52
N ALA A 172 9.82 1.96 9.55
CA ALA A 172 9.16 3.18 10.00
C ALA A 172 10.19 4.17 10.61
N PRO A 173 10.01 5.48 10.43
CA PRO A 173 10.88 6.49 11.04
C PRO A 173 10.90 6.40 12.57
N LYS A 174 11.95 6.94 13.19
CA LYS A 174 12.08 6.91 14.66
C LYS A 174 10.92 7.61 15.38
N ASP A 175 10.36 8.64 14.75
CA ASP A 175 9.29 9.47 15.30
C ASP A 175 7.88 8.97 14.95
N PHE A 176 7.77 7.94 14.10
CA PHE A 176 6.48 7.44 13.63
C PHE A 176 6.50 5.91 13.56
N HIS A 177 5.71 5.25 14.39
CA HIS A 177 5.77 3.80 14.57
C HIS A 177 5.09 2.97 13.46
N ILE A 178 4.56 3.58 12.39
CA ILE A 178 3.89 2.88 11.27
C ILE A 178 4.46 3.37 9.93
N ALA A 179 5.05 2.50 9.12
CA ALA A 179 5.40 2.88 7.74
C ALA A 179 4.17 2.79 6.81
N THR A 180 4.18 3.51 5.69
CA THR A 180 3.25 3.27 4.56
C THR A 180 4.06 2.59 3.46
N ALA A 181 3.57 1.51 2.85
CA ALA A 181 4.28 0.85 1.75
C ALA A 181 4.00 1.50 0.40
N GLY A 182 5.03 1.52 -0.46
CA GLY A 182 4.89 1.71 -1.90
C GLY A 182 4.51 0.38 -2.59
N GLY A 183 3.99 0.46 -3.82
CA GLY A 183 3.66 -0.72 -4.63
C GLY A 183 4.87 -1.28 -5.40
N CYS A 184 4.76 -2.54 -5.84
CA CYS A 184 5.70 -3.15 -6.79
C CYS A 184 5.78 -2.33 -8.10
N VAL A 185 6.98 -2.23 -8.67
CA VAL A 185 7.22 -1.65 -10.01
C VAL A 185 7.75 -2.69 -10.99
#